data_AF-A0A315QZK6-F1
#
_entry.id   AF-A0A315QZK6-F1
#
_cell.length_a   1.000
_cell.length_b   1.000
_cell.length_c   1.000
_cell.angle_alpha   90.00
_cell.angle_beta   90.00
_cell.angle_gamma   90.00
#
_symmetry.space_group_name_H-M   'P 1'
#
loop_
_entity.id
_entity.type
_entity.pdbx_description
1 polymer ?
#
loop_
_entity_poly.entity_id
_entity_poly.type
_entity_poly.pdbx_seq_one_letter_code
_entity_poly.pdbx_strand_id
1 'polypeptide(L)'
;MDHTQIRNALKNCEKLILFQEIKTNSLILNLKENLNDENKSEQVLTDLIYQLIDLSIREGLQGDIWHNYLKKIITASENIFSLKAEKGEITAESSLYKLAANDLKIINKLFAFSFSDLASISGLTGFGYLSDFKLAASDLNIEKEELFQPLFASSNHEDNLEALLDFYYQHGASILNESRAFYWQNNKLSRVNNPDSITFDNLISYQNTQKKTDRKY
;
A
#
# COMPACT_ATOMS: atom_id res chain seq x y z
N MET A 1 -21.15 6.01 -0.81
CA MET A 1 -21.70 4.93 0.06
C MET A 1 -22.40 5.59 1.26
N ASP A 2 -23.40 4.99 1.91
CA ASP A 2 -24.02 5.66 3.08
C ASP A 2 -23.18 5.51 4.37
N HIS A 3 -23.46 6.37 5.36
CA HIS A 3 -22.72 6.42 6.63
C HIS A 3 -22.73 5.10 7.41
N THR A 4 -23.85 4.37 7.36
CA THR A 4 -24.02 3.08 8.04
C THR A 4 -23.19 2.00 7.34
N GLN A 5 -23.16 2.01 6.01
CA GLN A 5 -22.38 1.09 5.20
C GLN A 5 -20.87 1.23 5.46
N ILE A 6 -20.34 2.46 5.56
CA ILE A 6 -18.91 2.69 5.83
C ILE A 6 -18.53 2.24 7.24
N ARG A 7 -19.33 2.60 8.25
CA ARG A 7 -19.14 2.11 9.62
C ARG A 7 -19.13 0.58 9.69
N ASN A 8 -20.05 -0.07 8.96
CA ASN A 8 -20.11 -1.53 8.90
C ASN A 8 -18.91 -2.13 8.16
N ALA A 9 -18.43 -1.51 7.09
CA ALA A 9 -17.23 -1.96 6.39
C ALA A 9 -16.01 -1.95 7.31
N LEU A 10 -15.78 -0.84 8.03
CA LEU A 10 -14.70 -0.72 9.00
C LEU A 10 -14.84 -1.71 10.16
N LYS A 11 -16.03 -1.88 10.75
CA LYS A 11 -16.27 -2.87 11.81
C LYS A 11 -16.01 -4.30 11.34
N ASN A 12 -16.32 -4.62 10.09
CA ASN A 12 -16.10 -5.97 9.55
C ASN A 12 -14.61 -6.34 9.40
N CYS A 13 -13.68 -5.38 9.46
CA CYS A 13 -12.25 -5.66 9.50
C CYS A 13 -11.84 -6.56 10.67
N GLU A 14 -12.63 -6.61 11.75
CA GLU A 14 -12.38 -7.51 12.90
C GLU A 14 -12.42 -9.01 12.52
N LYS A 15 -13.06 -9.33 11.39
CA LYS A 15 -13.24 -10.68 10.87
C LYS A 15 -12.12 -11.12 9.92
N LEU A 16 -11.16 -10.24 9.61
CA LEU A 16 -10.00 -10.58 8.78
C LEU A 16 -9.13 -11.61 9.50
N ILE A 17 -8.66 -12.61 8.77
CA ILE A 17 -7.86 -13.72 9.31
C ILE A 17 -6.41 -13.66 8.83
N LEU A 18 -6.20 -13.41 7.54
CA LEU A 18 -4.88 -13.36 6.89
C LEU A 18 -4.30 -11.95 6.94
N PHE A 19 -5.11 -10.93 6.64
CA PHE A 19 -4.68 -9.52 6.60
C PHE A 19 -4.87 -8.82 7.95
N GLN A 20 -4.24 -9.36 9.00
CA GLN A 20 -4.38 -8.86 10.37
C GLN A 20 -3.81 -7.44 10.53
N GLU A 21 -2.86 -7.04 9.69
CA GLU A 21 -2.27 -5.71 9.71
C GLU A 21 -3.33 -4.63 9.50
N ILE A 22 -4.35 -4.88 8.67
CA ILE A 22 -5.49 -3.96 8.49
C ILE A 22 -6.28 -3.83 9.78
N LYS A 23 -6.50 -4.95 10.48
CA LYS A 23 -7.25 -4.97 11.74
C LYS A 23 -6.54 -4.19 12.84
N THR A 24 -5.22 -4.33 12.96
CA THR A 24 -4.40 -3.67 14.00
C THR A 24 -3.84 -2.32 13.57
N ASN A 25 -4.12 -1.87 12.35
CA ASN A 25 -3.61 -0.61 11.84
C ASN A 25 -4.18 0.58 12.64
N SER A 26 -3.30 1.44 13.14
CA SER A 26 -3.66 2.59 13.98
C SER A 26 -4.66 3.53 13.29
N LEU A 27 -4.49 3.83 12.00
CA LEU A 27 -5.41 4.69 11.26
C LEU A 27 -6.80 4.06 11.13
N ILE A 28 -6.87 2.76 10.85
CA ILE A 28 -8.14 2.01 10.77
C ILE A 28 -8.86 1.98 12.13
N LEU A 29 -8.12 1.74 13.21
CA LEU A 29 -8.65 1.76 14.58
C LEU A 29 -9.16 3.16 14.95
N ASN A 30 -8.37 4.20 14.68
CA ASN A 30 -8.77 5.58 14.90
C ASN A 30 -10.04 5.91 14.09
N LEU A 31 -10.13 5.53 12.81
CA LEU A 31 -11.35 5.73 12.02
C LEU A 31 -12.55 5.00 12.62
N LYS A 32 -12.40 3.75 13.07
CA LYS A 32 -13.48 3.00 13.73
C LYS A 32 -13.98 3.72 14.98
N GLU A 33 -13.07 4.19 15.83
CA GLU A 33 -13.40 4.87 17.10
C GLU A 33 -14.06 6.21 16.83
N ASN A 34 -13.42 7.06 16.03
CA ASN A 34 -13.90 8.42 15.74
C ASN A 34 -15.21 8.40 14.99
N LEU A 35 -15.46 7.45 14.09
CA LEU A 35 -16.76 7.39 13.42
C LEU A 35 -17.90 7.00 14.35
N ASN A 36 -17.65 6.40 15.52
CA ASN A 36 -18.69 6.07 16.50
C ASN A 36 -18.92 7.20 17.53
N ASP A 37 -18.01 8.17 17.65
CA ASP A 37 -18.13 9.28 18.60
C ASP A 37 -18.86 10.47 17.96
N GLU A 38 -19.79 11.09 18.69
CA GLU A 38 -20.48 12.32 18.27
C GLU A 38 -19.69 13.57 18.68
N ASN A 39 -18.78 13.47 19.66
CA ASN A 39 -17.95 14.56 20.18
C ASN A 39 -16.50 14.48 19.64
N LYS A 40 -16.35 14.18 18.35
CA LYS A 40 -15.05 13.97 17.70
C LYS A 40 -14.16 15.20 17.86
N SER A 41 -12.87 14.97 18.14
CA SER A 41 -11.86 16.03 18.10
C SER A 41 -11.44 16.30 16.65
N GLU A 42 -11.57 17.55 16.19
CA GLU A 42 -11.06 18.01 14.88
C GLU A 42 -9.55 17.75 14.69
N GLN A 43 -8.80 17.71 15.80
CA GLN A 43 -7.37 17.42 15.78
C GLN A 43 -7.09 15.99 15.29
N VAL A 44 -7.86 15.01 15.76
CA VAL A 44 -7.66 13.59 15.39
C VAL A 44 -7.91 13.40 13.90
N LEU A 45 -8.93 14.05 13.34
CA LEU A 45 -9.23 13.98 11.91
C LEU A 45 -8.12 14.62 11.06
N THR A 46 -7.57 15.74 11.51
CA THR A 46 -6.46 16.42 10.83
C THR A 46 -5.19 15.56 10.80
N ASP A 47 -4.87 14.89 11.91
CA ASP A 47 -3.73 13.98 12.00
C ASP A 47 -3.89 12.75 11.08
N LEU A 48 -5.12 12.24 10.90
CA LEU A 48 -5.41 11.16 9.95
C LEU A 48 -5.20 11.61 8.51
N ILE A 49 -5.68 12.80 8.15
CA ILE A 49 -5.48 13.37 6.81
C ILE A 49 -3.99 13.51 6.52
N TYR A 50 -3.23 14.07 7.47
CA TYR A 50 -1.79 14.23 7.30
C TYR A 50 -1.09 12.89 7.04
N GLN A 51 -1.43 11.84 7.78
CA GLN A 51 -0.85 10.50 7.57
C GLN A 51 -1.13 9.93 6.17
N LEU A 52 -2.34 10.14 5.63
CA LEU A 52 -2.71 9.67 4.29
C LEU A 52 -1.96 10.45 3.18
N ILE A 53 -1.85 11.77 3.35
CA ILE A 53 -1.11 12.64 2.42
C ILE A 53 0.38 12.33 2.47
N ASP A 54 0.97 12.25 3.66
CA ASP A 54 2.38 11.92 3.86
C ASP A 54 2.74 10.58 3.19
N LEU A 55 1.89 9.55 3.34
CA LEU A 55 2.09 8.28 2.65
C LEU A 55 2.02 8.44 1.14
N SER A 56 1.03 9.16 0.61
CA SER A 56 0.88 9.34 -0.84
C SER A 56 2.08 10.07 -1.44
N ILE A 57 2.58 11.12 -0.77
CA ILE A 57 3.79 11.85 -1.18
C ILE A 57 5.04 10.96 -1.08
N ARG A 58 5.28 10.30 0.06
CA ARG A 58 6.49 9.47 0.25
C ARG A 58 6.58 8.31 -0.72
N GLU A 59 5.44 7.74 -1.10
CA GLU A 59 5.37 6.61 -2.03
C GLU A 59 5.29 7.08 -3.50
N GLY A 60 5.08 8.38 -3.74
CA GLY A 60 4.95 8.96 -5.07
C GLY A 60 3.65 8.55 -5.78
N LEU A 61 2.55 8.38 -5.03
CA LEU A 61 1.26 7.92 -5.52
C LEU A 61 0.24 9.06 -5.62
N GLN A 62 -0.49 9.10 -6.72
CA GLN A 62 -1.60 10.03 -6.98
C GLN A 62 -2.96 9.31 -6.90
N GLY A 63 -4.06 10.06 -7.02
CA GLY A 63 -5.42 9.52 -6.95
C GLY A 63 -5.99 9.53 -5.54
N ASP A 64 -6.83 8.57 -5.19
CA ASP A 64 -7.50 8.55 -3.90
C ASP A 64 -6.53 8.15 -2.77
N ILE A 65 -6.26 9.07 -1.84
CA ILE A 65 -5.28 8.85 -0.76
C ILE A 65 -5.67 7.72 0.19
N TRP A 66 -6.97 7.43 0.33
CA TRP A 66 -7.44 6.32 1.15
C TRP A 66 -7.18 4.98 0.44
N HIS A 67 -7.45 4.89 -0.86
CA HIS A 67 -7.13 3.69 -1.63
C HIS A 67 -5.62 3.44 -1.69
N ASN A 68 -4.81 4.48 -1.87
CA ASN A 68 -3.35 4.37 -1.86
C ASN A 68 -2.84 3.82 -0.52
N TYR A 69 -3.40 4.30 0.58
CA TYR A 69 -3.10 3.79 1.91
C TYR A 69 -3.44 2.31 2.07
N LEU A 70 -4.64 1.89 1.66
CA LEU A 70 -5.06 0.49 1.73
C LEU A 70 -4.16 -0.41 0.88
N LYS A 71 -3.89 -0.02 -0.38
CA LYS A 71 -2.98 -0.78 -1.27
C LYS A 71 -1.63 -0.95 -0.60
N LYS A 72 -1.08 0.12 0.01
CA LYS A 72 0.22 0.07 0.68
C LYS A 72 0.26 -0.89 1.87
N ILE A 73 -0.80 -0.95 2.68
CA ILE A 73 -0.90 -1.92 3.78
C ILE A 73 -0.96 -3.33 3.25
N ILE A 74 -1.80 -3.56 2.24
CA ILE A 74 -2.06 -4.89 1.69
C ILE A 74 -0.81 -5.43 1.05
N THR A 75 -0.18 -4.70 0.13
CA THR A 75 1.01 -5.17 -0.61
C THR A 75 2.24 -5.38 0.28
N ALA A 76 2.28 -4.72 1.45
CA ALA A 76 3.33 -4.91 2.45
C ALA A 76 2.97 -5.95 3.54
N SER A 77 1.82 -6.62 3.45
CA SER A 77 1.39 -7.64 4.41
C SER A 77 2.11 -8.95 4.12
N GLU A 78 3.09 -9.28 4.96
CA GLU A 78 3.78 -10.56 4.94
C GLU A 78 3.03 -11.55 5.85
N ASN A 79 2.25 -12.43 5.23
CA ASN A 79 1.44 -13.43 5.91
C ASN A 79 1.51 -14.77 5.16
N ILE A 80 0.89 -15.83 5.70
CA ILE A 80 0.99 -17.17 5.09
C ILE A 80 0.42 -17.23 3.66
N PHE A 81 -0.57 -16.40 3.33
CA PHE A 81 -1.09 -16.29 1.97
C PHE A 81 -0.08 -15.61 1.06
N SER A 82 0.44 -14.43 1.42
CA SER A 82 1.37 -13.70 0.54
C SER A 82 2.70 -14.46 0.32
N LEU A 83 3.22 -15.14 1.35
CA LEU A 83 4.41 -16.01 1.24
C LEU A 83 4.20 -17.23 0.32
N LYS A 84 2.98 -17.76 0.25
CA LYS A 84 2.63 -18.88 -0.63
C LYS A 84 2.33 -18.42 -2.05
N ALA A 85 1.71 -17.25 -2.18
CA ALA A 85 1.44 -16.59 -3.46
C ALA A 85 2.75 -16.24 -4.19
N GLU A 86 3.74 -15.71 -3.46
CA GLU A 86 5.09 -15.43 -3.98
C GLU A 86 5.74 -16.66 -4.65
N LYS A 87 5.47 -17.86 -4.13
CA LYS A 87 6.01 -19.11 -4.66
C LYS A 87 5.15 -19.77 -5.74
N GLY A 88 3.99 -19.20 -6.06
CA GLY A 88 3.01 -19.82 -6.95
C GLY A 88 2.41 -21.11 -6.39
N GLU A 89 2.35 -21.25 -5.06
CA GLU A 89 1.90 -22.49 -4.38
C GLU A 89 0.42 -22.48 -3.99
N ILE A 90 -0.36 -21.52 -4.49
CA ILE A 90 -1.79 -21.38 -4.18
C ILE A 90 -2.63 -21.85 -5.36
N THR A 91 -3.58 -22.73 -5.10
CA THR A 91 -4.57 -23.18 -6.08
C THR A 91 -5.97 -22.75 -5.64
N ALA A 92 -6.87 -22.52 -6.59
CA ALA A 92 -8.26 -22.11 -6.33
C ALA A 92 -9.01 -23.09 -5.40
N GLU A 93 -8.64 -24.38 -5.43
CA GLU A 93 -9.26 -25.40 -4.58
C GLU A 93 -8.76 -25.40 -3.13
N SER A 94 -7.60 -24.79 -2.88
CA SER A 94 -6.99 -24.78 -1.56
C SER A 94 -7.83 -24.03 -0.52
N SER A 95 -7.80 -24.50 0.73
CA SER A 95 -8.45 -23.79 1.85
C SER A 95 -7.86 -22.40 2.06
N LEU A 96 -6.57 -22.22 1.77
CA LEU A 96 -5.90 -20.92 1.88
C LEU A 96 -6.42 -19.92 0.86
N TYR A 97 -6.65 -20.32 -0.39
CA TYR A 97 -7.30 -19.49 -1.41
C TYR A 97 -8.71 -19.09 -0.98
N LYS A 98 -9.52 -20.05 -0.52
CA LYS A 98 -10.89 -19.80 -0.04
C LYS A 98 -10.91 -18.86 1.17
N LEU A 99 -9.90 -18.95 2.05
CA LEU A 99 -9.72 -18.04 3.17
C LEU A 99 -9.36 -16.62 2.71
N ALA A 100 -8.42 -16.49 1.78
CA ALA A 100 -8.06 -15.19 1.18
C ALA A 100 -9.26 -14.55 0.47
N ALA A 101 -10.03 -15.32 -0.31
CA ALA A 101 -11.26 -14.84 -0.94
C ALA A 101 -12.26 -14.27 0.08
N ASN A 102 -12.38 -14.85 1.27
CA ASN A 102 -13.24 -14.33 2.32
C ASN A 102 -12.74 -13.01 2.92
N ASP A 103 -11.42 -12.87 3.14
CA ASP A 103 -10.82 -11.61 3.56
C ASP A 103 -10.98 -10.54 2.47
N LEU A 104 -10.78 -10.89 1.19
CA LEU A 104 -10.92 -9.99 0.05
C LEU A 104 -12.35 -9.46 -0.10
N LYS A 105 -13.40 -10.23 0.27
CA LYS A 105 -14.78 -9.71 0.36
C LYS A 105 -14.91 -8.55 1.34
N ILE A 106 -14.15 -8.57 2.44
CA ILE A 106 -14.15 -7.51 3.45
C ILE A 106 -13.31 -6.34 2.95
N ILE A 107 -12.12 -6.61 2.41
CA ILE A 107 -11.21 -5.60 1.90
C ILE A 107 -11.82 -4.83 0.73
N ASN A 108 -12.49 -5.49 -0.22
CA ASN A 108 -13.20 -4.82 -1.31
C ASN A 108 -14.24 -3.80 -0.80
N LYS A 109 -14.86 -4.02 0.36
CA LYS A 109 -15.80 -3.05 0.94
C LYS A 109 -15.09 -1.79 1.45
N LEU A 110 -13.80 -1.87 1.77
CA LEU A 110 -12.99 -0.69 2.11
C LEU A 110 -12.63 0.11 0.86
N PHE A 111 -12.43 -0.55 -0.28
CA PHE A 111 -12.23 0.10 -1.58
C PHE A 111 -13.51 0.63 -2.23
N ALA A 112 -14.69 0.20 -1.76
CA ALA A 112 -15.98 0.63 -2.29
C ALA A 112 -16.35 2.09 -1.95
N PHE A 113 -15.57 2.76 -1.10
CA PHE A 113 -15.73 4.18 -0.77
C PHE A 113 -14.40 4.91 -0.89
N SER A 114 -14.50 6.20 -1.22
CA SER A 114 -13.39 7.12 -1.45
C SER A 114 -13.01 7.88 -0.17
N PHE A 115 -11.89 8.60 -0.20
CA PHE A 115 -11.57 9.56 0.84
C PHE A 115 -12.66 10.64 1.00
N SER A 116 -13.30 11.07 -0.10
CA SER A 116 -14.40 12.05 -0.07
C SER A 116 -15.61 11.51 0.72
N ASP A 117 -15.94 10.23 0.57
CA ASP A 117 -16.96 9.57 1.39
C ASP A 117 -16.55 9.61 2.89
N LEU A 118 -15.29 9.28 3.20
CA LEU A 118 -14.75 9.34 4.57
C LEU A 118 -14.78 10.76 5.17
N ALA A 119 -14.43 11.77 4.38
CA ALA A 119 -14.44 13.16 4.80
C ALA A 119 -15.87 13.61 5.13
N SER A 120 -16.82 13.30 4.26
CA SER A 120 -18.25 13.62 4.44
C SER A 120 -18.81 13.05 5.74
N ILE A 121 -18.58 11.76 6.02
CA ILE A 121 -19.06 11.11 7.26
C ILE A 121 -18.34 11.58 8.53
N SER A 122 -17.15 12.18 8.36
CA SER A 122 -16.36 12.73 9.45
C SER A 122 -16.70 14.20 9.73
N GLY A 123 -17.60 14.80 8.95
CA GLY A 123 -17.93 16.23 9.05
C GLY A 123 -16.87 17.15 8.45
N LEU A 124 -15.91 16.60 7.71
CA LEU A 124 -14.82 17.35 7.08
C LEU A 124 -15.32 17.91 5.74
N THR A 125 -15.39 19.23 5.64
CA THR A 125 -15.77 19.93 4.41
C THR A 125 -14.54 20.52 3.72
N GLY A 126 -14.56 20.61 2.39
CA GLY A 126 -13.48 21.22 1.61
C GLY A 126 -12.31 20.30 1.25
N PHE A 127 -12.29 19.05 1.71
CA PHE A 127 -11.20 18.09 1.45
C PHE A 127 -11.50 17.07 0.34
N GLY A 128 -12.61 17.20 -0.40
CA GLY A 128 -13.01 16.24 -1.44
C GLY A 128 -11.99 16.05 -2.57
N TYR A 129 -11.12 17.04 -2.82
CA TYR A 129 -10.05 16.97 -3.82
C TYR A 129 -8.99 15.89 -3.49
N LEU A 130 -8.91 15.44 -2.23
CA LEU A 130 -8.00 14.37 -1.81
C LEU A 130 -8.42 12.97 -2.30
N SER A 131 -9.61 12.83 -2.89
CA SER A 131 -9.97 11.64 -3.68
C SER A 131 -9.35 11.60 -5.07
N ASP A 132 -8.76 12.71 -5.51
CA ASP A 132 -7.96 12.79 -6.73
C ASP A 132 -6.70 13.61 -6.46
N PHE A 133 -5.93 13.18 -5.46
CA PHE A 133 -4.70 13.84 -5.03
C PHE A 133 -3.67 13.85 -6.16
N LYS A 134 -3.16 15.03 -6.50
CA LYS A 134 -2.19 15.22 -7.58
C LYS A 134 -0.82 15.55 -7.01
N LEU A 135 0.19 14.87 -7.54
CA LEU A 135 1.59 15.16 -7.27
C LEU A 135 2.19 15.99 -8.40
N ALA A 136 3.27 16.71 -8.09
CA ALA A 136 4.14 17.24 -9.13
C ALA A 136 4.77 16.08 -9.91
N ALA A 137 5.04 16.27 -11.21
CA ALA A 137 5.63 15.22 -12.05
C ALA A 137 7.00 14.74 -11.53
N SER A 138 7.73 15.57 -10.78
CA SER A 138 9.00 15.20 -10.14
C SER A 138 8.85 14.23 -8.97
N ASP A 139 7.69 14.23 -8.32
CA ASP A 139 7.42 13.46 -7.10
C ASP A 139 6.65 12.17 -7.40
N LEU A 140 6.18 12.02 -8.65
CA LEU A 140 5.43 10.86 -9.09
C LEU A 140 6.36 9.65 -9.30
N ASN A 141 6.02 8.54 -8.67
CA ASN A 141 6.70 7.26 -8.88
C ASN A 141 5.93 6.45 -9.94
N ILE A 142 6.27 6.67 -11.22
CA ILE A 142 5.57 6.06 -12.36
C ILE A 142 5.57 4.53 -12.27
N GLU A 143 6.70 3.92 -11.90
CA GLU A 143 6.79 2.45 -11.76
C GLU A 143 5.84 1.93 -10.69
N LYS A 144 5.72 2.65 -9.57
CA LYS A 144 4.82 2.25 -8.48
C LYS A 144 3.36 2.49 -8.81
N GLU A 145 3.05 3.56 -9.54
CA GLU A 145 1.71 3.79 -10.08
C GLU A 145 1.28 2.64 -10.99
N GLU A 146 2.10 2.27 -11.97
CA GLU A 146 1.83 1.14 -12.87
C GLU A 146 1.67 -0.18 -12.11
N LEU A 147 2.51 -0.39 -11.09
CA LEU A 147 2.45 -1.56 -10.22
C LEU A 147 1.15 -1.63 -9.40
N PHE A 148 0.67 -0.48 -8.89
CA PHE A 148 -0.49 -0.41 -8.00
C PHE A 148 -1.81 -0.27 -8.78
N GLN A 149 -1.77 0.13 -10.05
CA GLN A 149 -2.94 0.39 -10.88
C GLN A 149 -3.88 -0.83 -11.01
N PRO A 150 -3.40 -2.07 -11.24
CA PRO A 150 -4.28 -3.24 -11.38
C PRO A 150 -4.94 -3.65 -10.06
N LEU A 151 -4.33 -3.30 -8.93
CA LEU A 151 -4.81 -3.71 -7.61
C LEU A 151 -6.13 -3.01 -7.28
N PHE A 152 -7.13 -3.81 -6.92
CA PHE A 152 -8.45 -3.33 -6.51
C PHE A 152 -9.17 -2.46 -7.57
N ALA A 153 -8.87 -2.68 -8.86
CA ALA A 153 -9.53 -1.99 -9.97
C ALA A 153 -10.91 -2.57 -10.30
N SER A 154 -11.21 -3.80 -9.87
CA SER A 154 -12.52 -4.44 -10.06
C SER A 154 -13.42 -4.26 -8.85
N SER A 155 -14.73 -4.22 -9.08
CA SER A 155 -15.74 -4.32 -8.01
C SER A 155 -15.91 -5.77 -7.51
N ASN A 156 -15.48 -6.76 -8.31
CA ASN A 156 -15.45 -8.16 -7.90
C ASN A 156 -14.21 -8.46 -7.06
N HIS A 157 -14.41 -9.17 -5.95
CA HIS A 157 -13.34 -9.54 -5.02
C HIS A 157 -12.50 -10.72 -5.52
N GLU A 158 -13.05 -11.57 -6.41
CA GLU A 158 -12.31 -12.67 -7.02
C GLU A 158 -11.29 -12.12 -8.04
N ASP A 159 -11.70 -11.19 -8.92
CA ASP A 159 -10.77 -10.52 -9.84
C ASP A 159 -9.63 -9.80 -9.09
N ASN A 160 -9.96 -9.14 -7.98
CA ASN A 160 -8.95 -8.47 -7.15
C ASN A 160 -8.04 -9.46 -6.40
N LEU A 161 -8.54 -10.65 -6.06
CA LEU A 161 -7.73 -11.72 -5.48
C LEU A 161 -6.72 -12.25 -6.51
N GLU A 162 -7.14 -12.47 -7.75
CA GLU A 162 -6.24 -12.87 -8.84
C GLU A 162 -5.16 -11.80 -9.10
N ALA A 163 -5.56 -10.53 -9.21
CA ALA A 163 -4.61 -9.43 -9.34
C ALA A 163 -3.60 -9.36 -8.18
N LEU A 164 -4.05 -9.68 -6.95
CA LEU A 164 -3.18 -9.70 -5.78
C LEU A 164 -2.25 -10.93 -5.74
N LEU A 165 -2.71 -12.09 -6.21
CA LEU A 165 -1.87 -13.28 -6.39
C LEU A 165 -0.76 -12.99 -7.40
N ASP A 166 -1.11 -12.43 -8.55
CA ASP A 166 -0.15 -12.05 -9.60
C ASP A 166 0.86 -11.03 -9.07
N PHE A 167 0.41 -10.04 -8.30
CA PHE A 167 1.29 -9.07 -7.66
C PHE A 167 2.32 -9.76 -6.76
N TYR A 168 1.88 -10.64 -5.86
CA TYR A 168 2.82 -11.33 -4.97
C TYR A 168 3.75 -12.29 -5.71
N TYR A 169 3.26 -12.96 -6.75
CA TYR A 169 4.09 -13.85 -7.56
C TYR A 169 5.20 -13.09 -8.31
N GLN A 170 4.89 -11.92 -8.86
CA GLN A 170 5.85 -11.14 -9.66
C GLN A 170 6.81 -10.31 -8.81
N HIS A 171 6.35 -9.84 -7.65
CA HIS A 171 7.09 -8.85 -6.87
C HIS A 171 7.49 -9.36 -5.48
N GLY A 172 6.74 -10.31 -4.91
CA GLY A 172 6.99 -10.84 -3.57
C GLY A 172 6.30 -10.04 -2.47
N ALA A 173 6.26 -10.62 -1.26
CA ALA A 173 5.43 -10.14 -0.15
C ALA A 173 6.14 -9.20 0.85
N SER A 174 7.47 -9.03 0.73
CA SER A 174 8.28 -8.39 1.77
C SER A 174 8.68 -6.96 1.43
N ILE A 175 9.05 -6.18 2.46
CA ILE A 175 9.58 -4.80 2.33
C ILE A 175 10.82 -4.72 1.41
N LEU A 176 11.50 -5.85 1.20
CA LEU A 176 12.64 -6.03 0.31
C LEU A 176 12.30 -5.96 -1.18
N ASN A 177 11.04 -6.19 -1.55
CA ASN A 177 10.56 -6.05 -2.91
C ASN A 177 10.52 -4.56 -3.33
N GLU A 178 10.16 -3.68 -2.40
CA GLU A 178 9.82 -2.29 -2.74
C GLU A 178 11.03 -1.35 -2.87
N SER A 179 12.26 -1.86 -2.92
CA SER A 179 13.45 -1.01 -3.01
C SER A 179 14.58 -1.67 -3.79
N ARG A 180 15.11 -0.94 -4.78
CA ARG A 180 16.29 -1.36 -5.55
C ARG A 180 17.59 -1.30 -4.75
N ALA A 181 17.60 -0.54 -3.66
CA ALA A 181 18.75 -0.37 -2.79
C ALA A 181 18.33 -0.30 -1.32
N PHE A 182 19.18 -0.88 -0.48
CA PHE A 182 19.05 -0.87 0.97
C PHE A 182 20.33 -0.32 1.58
N TYR A 183 20.20 0.29 2.74
CA TYR A 183 21.33 0.60 3.59
C TYR A 183 21.11 0.03 4.98
N TRP A 184 22.22 -0.32 5.62
CA TRP A 184 22.22 -0.82 6.98
C TRP A 184 22.54 0.34 7.93
N GLN A 185 21.62 0.67 8.84
CA GLN A 185 21.84 1.70 9.86
C GLN A 185 21.13 1.31 11.15
N ASN A 186 21.78 1.54 12.30
CA ASN A 186 21.21 1.28 13.64
C ASN A 186 20.64 -0.14 13.81
N ASN A 187 21.35 -1.17 13.30
CA ASN A 187 20.90 -2.57 13.28
C ASN A 187 19.55 -2.81 12.60
N LYS A 188 19.16 -1.92 11.69
CA LYS A 188 17.96 -2.05 10.87
C LYS A 188 18.34 -1.92 9.41
N LEU A 189 17.77 -2.80 8.59
CA LEU A 189 17.81 -2.65 7.15
C LEU A 189 16.75 -1.61 6.76
N SER A 190 17.19 -0.50 6.17
CA SER A 190 16.36 0.62 5.78
C SER A 190 16.38 0.77 4.26
N ARG A 191 15.23 1.20 3.71
CA ARG A 191 15.04 1.40 2.27
C ARG A 191 15.63 2.71 1.81
N VAL A 192 16.21 2.72 0.60
CA VAL A 192 16.48 3.97 -0.13
C VAL A 192 15.22 4.34 -0.88
N ASN A 193 14.55 5.42 -0.48
CA ASN A 193 13.40 5.95 -1.21
C ASN A 193 13.92 6.71 -2.43
N ASN A 194 13.36 6.42 -3.62
CA ASN A 194 13.74 7.02 -4.90
C ASN A 194 15.26 6.95 -5.21
N PRO A 195 15.85 5.74 -5.33
CA PRO A 195 17.27 5.61 -5.67
C PRO A 195 17.53 6.18 -7.07
N ASP A 196 18.54 7.07 -7.20
CA ASP A 196 18.95 7.61 -8.50
C ASP A 196 19.21 6.45 -9.50
N SER A 197 18.77 6.64 -10.74
CA SER A 197 18.88 5.66 -11.85
C SER A 197 20.30 5.52 -12.40
N ILE A 198 21.33 5.75 -11.59
CA ILE A 198 22.73 5.72 -12.00
C ILE A 198 23.12 4.26 -12.28
N THR A 199 23.22 3.91 -13.56
CA THR A 199 23.79 2.62 -14.00
C THR A 199 25.32 2.67 -13.99
N PHE A 200 25.96 1.50 -14.02
CA PHE A 200 27.44 1.40 -14.06
C PHE A 200 28.08 2.21 -15.20
N ASP A 201 27.35 2.44 -16.29
CA ASP A 201 27.82 3.23 -17.44
C ASP A 201 28.03 4.72 -17.12
N ASN A 202 27.34 5.23 -16.09
CA ASN A 202 27.47 6.61 -15.63
C ASN A 202 28.68 6.80 -14.68
N LEU A 203 29.34 5.72 -14.26
CA LEU A 203 30.55 5.77 -13.42
C LEU A 203 31.80 5.91 -14.30
N ILE A 204 31.97 7.09 -14.93
CA ILE A 204 33.15 7.43 -15.76
C ILE A 204 34.48 7.22 -15.00
N SER A 205 34.47 7.27 -13.67
CA SER A 205 35.65 7.13 -12.82
C SER A 205 36.14 5.69 -12.59
N TYR A 206 35.35 4.64 -12.84
CA TYR A 206 35.78 3.26 -12.60
C TYR A 206 36.60 2.63 -13.74
N GLN A 207 36.51 3.19 -14.96
CA GLN A 207 37.27 2.68 -16.11
C GLN A 207 38.79 2.92 -15.98
N ASN A 208 39.22 3.85 -15.11
CA ASN A 208 40.64 4.13 -14.88
C ASN A 208 41.31 3.19 -13.86
N THR A 209 40.54 2.40 -13.11
CA THR A 209 41.07 1.50 -12.09
C THR A 209 41.48 0.13 -12.67
N GLN A 210 40.76 -0.37 -13.68
CA GLN A 210 41.10 -1.66 -14.32
C GLN A 210 42.46 -1.62 -15.04
N LYS A 211 42.81 -0.52 -15.72
CA LYS A 211 44.10 -0.41 -16.45
C LYS A 211 45.35 -0.40 -15.56
N LYS A 212 45.23 -0.18 -14.25
CA LYS A 212 46.38 -0.20 -13.33
C LYS A 212 46.67 -1.58 -12.72
N THR A 213 45.71 -2.50 -12.75
CA THR A 213 45.87 -3.84 -12.18
C THR A 213 46.52 -4.81 -13.18
N ASP A 214 46.35 -4.60 -14.49
CA ASP A 214 46.91 -5.46 -15.55
C ASP A 214 48.36 -5.16 -15.94
N ARG A 215 49.08 -4.32 -15.18
CA ARG A 215 50.52 -3.99 -15.41
C ARG A 215 51.45 -4.38 -14.27
N LYS A 216 51.04 -5.33 -13.42
CA LYS A 216 51.91 -5.93 -12.41
C LYS A 216 51.77 -7.45 -12.39
N TYR A 217 52.14 -8.10 -13.49
CA TYR A 217 52.71 -9.44 -13.51
C TYR A 217 53.70 -9.53 -14.67
#